data_AF-A0A8D0H319-F1
#
_entry.id   AF-A0A8D0H319-F1
#
_cell.length_a   1.000
_cell.length_b   1.000
_cell.length_c   1.000
_cell.angle_alpha   90.00
_cell.angle_beta   90.00
_cell.angle_gamma   90.00
#
_symmetry.space_group_name_H-M   'P 1'
#
loop_
_entity.id
_entity.type
_entity.pdbx_description
1 polymer ?
#
loop_
_entity_poly.entity_id
_entity_poly.type
_entity_poly.pdbx_seq_one_letter_code
_entity_poly.pdbx_strand_id
1 'polypeptide(L)'
;LKILLLYYAFYALLCSQKSFVCYGNSRHPCYKIAYFQDLSRRVGFQEARQACEIDGGALLSLQSEAEQKLIENMLQNLTKSGSLISDGDFWIGLWRSGEGQTTSSACPDLYKWTDGSISLFRNWYTDEPSCGSLIPNLIYVVIPTIPLLLLILVAFGTCCFQMLHKSKIRTKTSPDQSTLWISKNPRKDSSMEV
;
A
#
# COMPACT_ATOMS: atom_id res chain seq x y z
N LEU A 1 0.96 25.45 -1.59
CA LEU A 1 1.36 24.32 -0.72
C LEU A 1 0.19 24.03 0.20
N LYS A 2 -0.59 23.00 -0.13
CA LYS A 2 -1.60 22.44 0.77
C LYS A 2 -0.98 21.22 1.44
N ILE A 3 -1.30 20.98 2.71
CA ILE A 3 -0.83 19.83 3.46
C ILE A 3 -1.72 18.64 3.05
N LEU A 4 -1.10 17.67 2.38
CA LEU A 4 -1.72 16.45 1.88
C LEU A 4 -0.90 15.27 2.42
N LEU A 5 -1.58 14.26 2.96
CA LEU A 5 -0.95 13.15 3.70
C LEU A 5 -1.20 11.78 3.04
N LEU A 6 -1.20 11.75 1.71
CA LEU A 6 -1.34 10.51 0.95
C LEU A 6 -0.13 9.59 1.16
N TYR A 7 -0.36 8.27 1.15
CA TYR A 7 0.62 7.25 1.52
C TYR A 7 1.60 6.86 0.36
N TYR A 8 1.78 7.73 -0.63
CA TYR A 8 2.55 7.41 -1.84
C TYR A 8 3.92 8.12 -1.84
N ALA A 9 4.90 7.61 -2.60
CA ALA A 9 6.24 8.20 -2.64
C ALA A 9 6.21 9.59 -3.32
N PHE A 10 6.55 10.64 -2.56
CA PHE A 10 6.51 12.04 -3.02
C PHE A 10 7.65 12.36 -3.98
N TYR A 11 7.46 13.39 -4.80
CA TYR A 11 8.37 13.76 -5.90
C TYR A 11 9.62 14.50 -5.40
N ALA A 12 9.54 15.07 -4.21
CA ALA A 12 10.58 15.90 -3.62
C ALA A 12 10.46 15.96 -2.09
N LEU A 13 11.49 16.50 -1.46
CA LEU A 13 11.50 16.89 -0.05
C LEU A 13 11.96 18.34 0.10
N LEU A 14 11.46 19.00 1.14
CA LEU A 14 11.75 20.40 1.45
C LEU A 14 12.28 20.49 2.88
N CYS A 15 13.58 20.77 3.00
CA CYS A 15 14.27 20.92 4.27
C CYS A 15 14.30 22.39 4.71
N SER A 16 14.03 22.65 5.98
CA SER A 16 14.49 23.86 6.66
C SER A 16 15.87 23.59 7.28
N GLN A 17 16.85 24.48 7.08
CA GLN A 17 18.16 24.39 7.76
C GLN A 17 18.28 25.47 8.83
N LYS A 18 18.90 25.12 9.96
CA LYS A 18 19.20 26.06 11.07
C LYS A 18 20.54 26.78 10.85
N SER A 19 20.80 27.22 9.62
CA SER A 19 22.03 27.93 9.22
C SER A 19 21.80 29.45 9.18
N PHE A 20 22.84 30.22 9.47
CA PHE A 20 22.81 31.69 9.54
C PHE A 20 22.83 32.40 8.16
N VAL A 21 22.94 31.65 7.04
CA VAL A 21 23.11 32.23 5.70
C VAL A 21 22.21 31.52 4.68
N CYS A 22 21.13 32.18 4.25
CA CYS A 22 20.33 31.79 3.07
C CYS A 22 19.70 32.98 2.33
N TYR A 23 19.14 32.67 1.15
CA TYR A 23 18.49 33.59 0.21
C TYR A 23 17.52 34.59 0.89
N GLY A 24 17.96 35.85 1.04
CA GLY A 24 17.08 36.98 1.38
C GLY A 24 16.94 37.28 2.87
N ASN A 25 17.91 38.05 3.39
CA ASN A 25 17.91 38.74 4.68
C ASN A 25 17.84 37.85 5.94
N SER A 26 18.50 38.31 7.01
CA SER A 26 18.70 37.60 8.30
C SER A 26 17.44 37.38 9.17
N ARG A 27 16.25 37.39 8.57
CA ARG A 27 14.94 37.16 9.24
C ARG A 27 14.26 35.86 8.84
N HIS A 28 14.72 35.15 7.81
CA HIS A 28 14.12 33.90 7.35
C HIS A 28 15.11 32.74 7.52
N PRO A 29 14.64 31.55 7.92
CA PRO A 29 15.49 30.37 7.96
C PRO A 29 15.85 29.90 6.53
N CYS A 30 16.85 29.03 6.45
CA CYS A 30 17.27 28.42 5.21
C CYS A 30 16.26 27.40 4.68
N TYR A 31 16.04 27.37 3.36
CA TYR A 31 15.23 26.34 2.70
C TYR A 31 16.02 25.68 1.56
N LYS A 32 15.99 24.34 1.53
CA LYS A 32 16.61 23.50 0.48
C LYS A 32 15.57 22.52 -0.06
N ILE A 33 15.44 22.46 -1.38
CA ILE A 33 14.57 21.49 -2.07
C ILE A 33 15.46 20.41 -2.69
N ALA A 34 15.12 19.14 -2.49
CA ALA A 34 15.67 18.03 -3.28
C ALA A 34 14.54 17.41 -4.10
N TYR A 35 14.67 17.43 -5.43
CA TYR A 35 13.68 16.93 -6.38
C TYR A 35 14.24 15.70 -7.12
N PHE A 36 13.41 14.66 -7.27
CA PHE A 36 13.82 13.39 -7.87
C PHE A 36 12.99 13.11 -9.13
N GLN A 37 13.58 13.41 -10.30
CA GLN A 37 12.99 13.09 -11.61
C GLN A 37 12.73 11.59 -11.76
N ASP A 38 13.72 10.77 -11.38
CA ASP A 38 13.63 9.32 -11.43
C ASP A 38 12.77 8.78 -10.28
N LEU A 39 11.77 7.96 -10.64
CA LEU A 39 10.92 7.20 -9.72
C LEU A 39 11.74 6.32 -8.76
N SER A 40 12.86 5.74 -9.23
CA SER A 40 13.71 4.86 -8.43
C SER A 40 14.41 5.58 -7.26
N ARG A 41 14.51 6.91 -7.35
CA ARG A 41 15.19 7.77 -6.36
C ARG A 41 14.23 8.47 -5.41
N ARG A 42 12.93 8.24 -5.54
CA ARG A 42 11.93 8.77 -4.60
C ARG A 42 11.99 7.98 -3.31
N VAL A 43 11.75 8.68 -2.21
CA VAL A 43 11.99 8.19 -0.86
C VAL A 43 10.73 8.30 -0.02
N GLY A 44 10.61 7.45 1.00
CA GLY A 44 9.55 7.53 2.00
C GLY A 44 9.77 8.71 2.96
N PHE A 45 8.82 8.89 3.87
CA PHE A 45 8.85 9.99 4.84
C PHE A 45 10.09 9.94 5.75
N GLN A 46 10.46 8.74 6.22
CA GLN A 46 11.56 8.57 7.18
C GLN A 46 12.91 8.81 6.53
N GLU A 47 13.10 8.32 5.31
CA GLU A 47 14.28 8.56 4.50
C GLU A 47 14.40 10.04 4.11
N ALA A 48 13.28 10.69 3.77
CA ALA A 48 13.25 12.14 3.51
C ALA A 48 13.63 12.96 4.74
N ARG A 49 13.14 12.56 5.92
CA ARG A 49 13.50 13.14 7.21
C ARG A 49 15.00 13.00 7.47
N GLN A 50 15.52 11.78 7.36
CA GLN A 50 16.93 11.48 7.59
C GLN A 50 17.84 12.27 6.63
N ALA A 51 17.44 12.45 5.36
CA ALA A 51 18.18 13.25 4.40
C ALA A 51 18.33 14.72 4.84
N CYS A 52 17.27 15.34 5.36
CA CYS A 52 17.36 16.70 5.92
C CYS A 52 18.21 16.76 7.20
N GLU A 53 18.12 15.76 8.07
CA GLU A 53 18.89 15.68 9.32
C GLU A 53 20.40 15.50 9.05
N ILE A 54 20.78 14.71 8.04
CA ILE A 54 22.18 14.58 7.57
C ILE A 54 22.74 15.91 7.06
N ASP A 55 21.91 16.71 6.38
CA ASP A 55 22.24 18.06 5.90
C ASP A 55 22.26 19.14 7.01
N GLY A 56 22.12 18.77 8.29
CA GLY A 56 22.09 19.71 9.43
C GLY A 56 20.79 20.53 9.53
N GLY A 57 19.72 20.06 8.88
CA GLY A 57 18.39 20.66 8.91
C GLY A 57 17.33 19.71 9.48
N ALA A 58 16.09 19.97 9.12
CA ALA A 58 14.93 19.11 9.34
C ALA A 58 13.97 19.25 8.15
N LEU A 59 12.98 18.37 8.00
CA LEU A 59 11.88 18.62 7.06
C LEU A 59 11.09 19.87 7.51
N LEU A 60 10.63 20.66 6.54
CA LEU A 60 10.03 21.98 6.77
C LEU A 60 8.86 21.96 7.77
N SER A 61 8.97 22.77 8.82
CA SER A 61 7.85 23.24 9.63
C SER A 61 7.22 24.49 9.01
N LEU A 62 5.89 24.59 8.96
CA LEU A 62 5.21 25.86 8.63
C LEU A 62 4.75 26.56 9.92
N GLN A 63 5.19 27.80 10.12
CA GLN A 63 4.90 28.63 11.28
C GLN A 63 3.83 29.70 11.01
N SER A 64 3.65 30.11 9.76
CA SER A 64 2.68 31.15 9.39
C SER A 64 2.24 31.09 7.93
N GLU A 65 1.12 31.76 7.61
CA GLU A 65 0.66 31.99 6.24
C GLU A 65 1.67 32.78 5.40
N ALA A 66 2.42 33.70 6.02
CA ALA A 66 3.47 34.48 5.35
C ALA A 66 4.65 33.60 4.91
N GLU A 67 5.09 32.69 5.78
CA GLU A 67 6.10 31.68 5.44
C GLU A 67 5.59 30.74 4.34
N GLN A 68 4.35 30.27 4.42
CA GLN A 68 3.78 29.43 3.37
C GLN A 68 3.77 30.15 2.01
N LYS A 69 3.35 31.42 1.96
CA LYS A 69 3.36 32.22 0.73
C LYS A 69 4.77 32.42 0.18
N LEU A 70 5.78 32.58 1.03
CA LEU A 70 7.19 32.63 0.64
C LEU A 70 7.61 31.32 -0.05
N ILE A 71 7.31 30.18 0.56
CA ILE A 71 7.59 28.85 0.00
C ILE A 71 6.85 28.63 -1.32
N GLU A 72 5.56 28.98 -1.39
CA GLU A 72 4.76 28.88 -2.63
C GLU A 72 5.36 29.69 -3.79
N ASN A 73 5.79 30.92 -3.52
CA ASN A 73 6.44 31.78 -4.51
C ASN A 73 7.80 31.22 -4.94
N MET A 74 8.59 30.67 -4.00
CA MET A 74 9.86 30.00 -4.30
C MET A 74 9.65 28.78 -5.22
N LEU A 75 8.66 27.93 -4.91
CA LEU A 75 8.31 26.77 -5.74
C LEU A 75 7.87 27.18 -7.14
N GLN A 76 6.96 28.15 -7.26
CA GLN A 76 6.52 28.67 -8.56
C GLN A 76 7.65 29.24 -9.41
N ASN A 77 8.62 29.92 -8.80
CA ASN A 77 9.77 30.48 -9.52
C ASN A 77 10.67 29.37 -10.10
N LEU A 78 10.82 28.25 -9.39
CA LEU A 78 11.58 27.09 -9.87
C LEU A 78 10.85 26.35 -11.01
N THR A 79 9.52 26.23 -10.94
CA THR A 79 8.73 25.69 -12.07
C THR A 79 8.82 26.60 -13.30
N LYS A 80 8.81 27.93 -13.12
CA LYS A 80 8.96 28.91 -14.21
C LYS A 80 10.37 28.92 -14.83
N SER A 81 11.41 28.54 -14.09
CA SER A 81 12.80 28.53 -14.60
C SER A 81 13.13 27.30 -15.47
N GLY A 82 12.14 26.61 -16.03
CA GLY A 82 12.33 25.44 -16.89
C GLY A 82 12.70 24.15 -16.13
N SER A 83 12.63 24.15 -14.79
CA SER A 83 12.80 22.91 -14.04
C SER A 83 11.55 22.04 -14.19
N LEU A 84 11.73 20.75 -14.47
CA LEU A 84 10.67 19.74 -14.66
C LEU A 84 9.88 19.39 -13.37
N ILE A 85 9.80 20.32 -12.42
CA ILE A 85 9.01 20.23 -11.18
C ILE A 85 7.53 20.48 -11.53
N SER A 86 6.96 19.54 -12.28
CA SER A 86 5.55 19.49 -12.67
C SER A 86 4.73 18.93 -11.51
N ASP A 87 3.92 19.79 -10.87
CA ASP A 87 2.87 19.46 -9.87
C ASP A 87 3.20 18.32 -8.89
N GLY A 88 4.47 18.23 -8.49
CA GLY A 88 4.93 17.22 -7.55
C GLY A 88 4.64 17.67 -6.12
N ASP A 89 3.93 16.84 -5.35
CA ASP A 89 3.84 17.05 -3.91
C ASP A 89 5.23 16.89 -3.24
N PHE A 90 5.45 17.65 -2.16
CA PHE A 90 6.70 17.70 -1.40
C PHE A 90 6.53 17.12 0.00
N TRP A 91 7.48 16.29 0.45
CA TRP A 91 7.61 15.98 1.86
C TRP A 91 7.95 17.24 2.66
N ILE A 92 7.12 17.52 3.66
CA ILE A 92 7.33 18.53 4.72
C ILE A 92 7.30 17.84 6.08
N GLY A 93 7.70 18.53 7.14
CA GLY A 93 7.97 17.93 8.44
C GLY A 93 6.75 17.58 9.29
N LEU A 94 5.54 17.56 8.73
CA LEU A 94 4.34 17.25 9.51
C LEU A 94 4.14 15.73 9.55
N TRP A 95 4.05 15.17 10.75
CA TRP A 95 3.94 13.73 10.97
C TRP A 95 3.00 13.41 12.13
N ARG A 96 2.57 12.15 12.19
CA ARG A 96 1.81 11.59 13.31
C ARG A 96 2.48 10.30 13.75
N SER A 97 2.55 10.08 15.06
CA SER A 97 2.98 8.77 15.59
C SER A 97 1.89 7.72 15.34
N GLY A 98 2.30 6.52 14.92
CA GLY A 98 1.41 5.37 14.78
C GLY A 98 0.87 4.85 16.12
N GLU A 99 1.40 5.33 17.24
CA GLU A 99 0.85 5.11 18.57
C GLU A 99 -0.53 5.80 18.66
N GLY A 100 -1.58 4.99 18.49
CA GLY A 100 -2.97 5.42 18.59
C GLY A 100 -3.31 5.84 20.01
N GLN A 101 -3.02 7.10 20.35
CA GLN A 101 -3.32 7.65 21.65
C GLN A 101 -4.85 7.82 21.77
N THR A 102 -5.49 6.90 22.49
CA THR A 102 -6.94 6.79 22.70
C THR A 102 -7.52 7.87 23.61
N THR A 103 -6.86 9.02 23.71
CA THR A 103 -7.27 10.17 24.51
C THR A 103 -7.79 11.25 23.57
N SER A 104 -9.11 11.34 23.42
CA SER A 104 -9.97 12.54 23.21
C SER A 104 -9.41 13.86 22.61
N SER A 105 -8.32 13.86 21.85
CA SER A 105 -7.73 15.00 21.15
C SER A 105 -8.35 15.13 19.77
N ALA A 106 -8.53 16.35 19.27
CA ALA A 106 -9.09 16.54 17.94
C ALA A 106 -8.14 15.96 16.88
N CYS A 107 -8.70 15.52 15.77
CA CYS A 107 -7.94 14.88 14.69
C CYS A 107 -6.67 15.66 14.26
N PRO A 108 -6.70 16.99 14.06
CA PRO A 108 -5.50 17.77 13.73
C PRO A 108 -4.40 17.77 14.82
N ASP A 109 -4.74 17.57 16.09
CA ASP A 109 -3.80 17.63 17.23
C ASP A 109 -2.84 16.44 17.26
N LEU A 110 -3.19 15.36 16.56
CA LEU A 110 -2.36 14.17 16.39
C LEU A 110 -1.14 14.44 15.49
N TYR A 111 -1.13 15.57 14.76
CA TYR A 111 -0.09 15.95 13.81
C TYR A 111 0.88 16.99 14.39
N LYS A 112 2.14 16.58 14.52
CA LYS A 112 3.25 17.35 15.10
C LYS A 112 4.33 17.60 14.05
N TRP A 113 5.19 18.59 14.27
CA TRP A 113 6.33 18.84 13.40
C TRP A 113 7.55 17.98 13.82
N THR A 114 8.33 17.48 12.85
CA THR A 114 9.50 16.61 13.10
C THR A 114 10.67 17.33 13.75
N ASP A 115 10.77 18.64 13.56
CA ASP A 115 11.82 19.52 14.10
C ASP A 115 11.57 19.97 15.55
N GLY A 116 10.42 19.60 16.11
CA GLY A 116 9.95 20.02 17.44
C GLY A 116 9.20 21.35 17.47
N SER A 117 8.93 21.99 16.32
CA SER A 117 8.19 23.26 16.28
C SER A 117 6.79 23.15 16.88
N ILE A 118 6.41 24.14 17.71
CA ILE A 118 5.10 24.22 18.39
C ILE A 118 4.00 24.85 17.53
N SER A 119 4.28 25.14 16.26
CA SER A 119 3.34 25.84 15.37
C SER A 119 2.00 25.09 15.24
N LEU A 120 0.91 25.82 15.51
CA LEU A 120 -0.47 25.39 15.26
C LEU A 120 -0.96 25.72 13.84
N PHE A 121 -0.16 26.42 13.03
CA PHE A 121 -0.54 26.77 11.66
C PHE A 121 -0.70 25.51 10.81
N ARG A 122 -1.83 25.39 10.09
CA ARG A 122 -2.12 24.31 9.16
C ARG A 122 -2.86 24.88 7.95
N ASN A 123 -2.52 24.40 6.76
CA ASN A 123 -3.24 24.69 5.52
C ASN A 123 -3.53 23.38 4.79
N TRP A 124 -4.46 22.62 5.33
CA TRP A 124 -4.83 21.29 4.81
C TRP A 124 -5.38 21.35 3.38
N TYR A 125 -5.31 20.22 2.67
CA TYR A 125 -6.19 20.03 1.52
C TYR A 125 -7.66 19.97 1.98
N THR A 126 -8.60 20.16 1.06
CA THR A 126 -10.01 19.90 1.36
C THR A 126 -10.15 18.43 1.80
N ASP A 127 -10.92 18.16 2.85
CA ASP A 127 -11.12 16.83 3.44
C ASP A 127 -9.89 16.18 4.13
N GLU A 128 -8.79 16.93 4.32
CA GLU A 128 -7.65 16.57 5.19
C GLU A 128 -7.72 17.35 6.53
N PRO A 129 -7.15 16.84 7.64
CA PRO A 129 -6.34 15.63 7.75
C PRO A 129 -7.14 14.34 7.86
N SER A 130 -6.73 13.35 7.07
CA SER A 130 -7.13 11.96 7.20
C SER A 130 -6.54 11.38 8.49
N CYS A 131 -7.38 11.19 9.50
CA CYS A 131 -6.94 10.67 10.81
C CYS A 131 -6.74 9.16 10.87
N GLY A 132 -6.28 8.55 9.78
CA GLY A 132 -5.83 7.16 9.75
C GLY A 132 -6.86 6.22 10.36
N SER A 133 -8.06 6.14 9.75
CA SER A 133 -9.00 5.05 10.00
C SER A 133 -8.47 3.74 9.37
N LEU A 134 -7.25 3.37 9.75
CA LEU A 134 -6.77 1.99 9.66
C LEU A 134 -7.51 1.24 10.75
N ILE A 135 -8.71 0.79 10.38
CA ILE A 135 -9.66 0.01 11.18
C ILE A 135 -8.87 -0.97 12.08
N PRO A 136 -8.81 -0.75 13.41
CA PRO A 136 -8.09 -1.67 14.31
C PRO A 136 -8.73 -3.08 14.33
N ASN A 137 -9.89 -3.23 13.68
CA ASN A 137 -10.64 -4.46 13.53
C ASN A 137 -10.32 -5.26 12.26
N LEU A 138 -9.42 -4.82 11.36
CA LEU A 138 -9.06 -5.66 10.20
C LEU A 138 -8.47 -7.01 10.65
N ILE A 139 -7.74 -7.02 11.78
CA ILE A 139 -7.27 -8.24 12.44
C ILE A 139 -8.44 -9.14 12.88
N TYR A 140 -9.51 -8.58 13.46
CA TYR A 140 -10.73 -9.32 13.82
C TYR A 140 -11.57 -9.78 12.62
N VAL A 141 -11.35 -9.23 11.42
CA VAL A 141 -11.99 -9.71 10.17
C VAL A 141 -11.12 -10.77 9.50
N VAL A 142 -9.80 -10.60 9.47
CA VAL A 142 -8.84 -11.48 8.79
C VAL A 142 -8.55 -12.76 9.57
N ILE A 143 -8.36 -12.68 10.89
CA ILE A 143 -8.06 -13.88 11.72
C ILE A 143 -9.17 -14.95 11.63
N PRO A 144 -10.48 -14.67 11.76
CA PRO A 144 -11.51 -15.70 11.63
C PRO A 144 -11.79 -16.12 10.18
N THR A 145 -11.44 -15.30 9.18
CA THR A 145 -11.63 -15.68 7.77
C THR A 145 -10.50 -16.55 7.21
N ILE A 146 -9.27 -16.45 7.72
CA ILE A 146 -8.15 -17.32 7.31
C ILE A 146 -8.49 -18.82 7.46
N PRO A 147 -8.96 -19.33 8.62
CA PRO A 147 -9.36 -20.74 8.75
C PRO A 147 -10.47 -21.15 7.77
N LEU A 148 -11.45 -20.28 7.54
CA LEU A 148 -12.56 -20.54 6.61
C LEU A 148 -12.06 -20.63 5.16
N LEU A 149 -11.18 -19.71 4.73
CA LEU A 149 -10.56 -19.72 3.41
C LEU A 149 -9.68 -20.96 3.19
N LEU A 150 -8.91 -21.38 4.20
CA LEU A 150 -8.11 -22.61 4.13
C LEU A 150 -9.00 -23.87 3.99
N LEU A 151 -10.10 -23.95 4.75
CA LEU A 151 -11.06 -25.05 4.62
C LEU A 151 -11.71 -25.09 3.23
N ILE A 152 -12.07 -23.92 2.67
CA ILE A 152 -12.62 -23.80 1.31
C ILE A 152 -11.60 -24.30 0.28
N LEU A 153 -10.32 -23.88 0.38
CA LEU A 153 -9.27 -24.33 -0.53
C LEU A 153 -9.02 -25.84 -0.44
N VAL A 154 -9.04 -26.43 0.76
CA VAL A 154 -8.92 -27.89 0.94
C VAL A 154 -10.13 -28.64 0.38
N ALA A 155 -11.35 -28.12 0.57
CA ALA A 155 -12.56 -28.72 0.03
C ALA A 155 -12.58 -28.70 -1.52
N PHE A 156 -12.21 -27.57 -2.14
CA PHE A 156 -12.08 -27.50 -3.60
C PHE A 156 -10.94 -28.37 -4.12
N GLY A 157 -9.75 -28.33 -3.49
CA GLY A 157 -8.61 -29.14 -3.87
C GLY A 157 -8.87 -30.64 -3.81
N THR A 158 -9.49 -31.11 -2.72
CA THR A 158 -9.88 -32.52 -2.58
C THR A 158 -10.99 -32.92 -3.56
N CYS A 159 -11.98 -32.06 -3.81
CA CYS A 159 -13.01 -32.29 -4.83
C CYS A 159 -12.40 -32.42 -6.24
N CYS A 160 -11.53 -31.49 -6.64
CA CYS A 160 -10.81 -31.54 -7.91
C CYS A 160 -9.96 -32.81 -8.03
N PHE A 161 -9.22 -33.18 -6.99
CA PHE A 161 -8.41 -34.41 -6.97
C PHE A 161 -9.29 -35.67 -7.09
N GLN A 162 -10.42 -35.75 -6.38
CA GLN A 162 -11.35 -36.88 -6.48
C GLN A 162 -11.99 -36.99 -7.86
N MET A 163 -12.35 -35.87 -8.50
CA MET A 163 -12.91 -35.84 -9.85
C MET A 163 -11.87 -36.28 -10.90
N LEU A 164 -10.63 -35.82 -10.78
CA LEU A 164 -9.50 -36.27 -11.63
C LEU A 164 -9.13 -37.75 -11.38
N HIS A 165 -9.20 -38.22 -10.14
CA HIS A 165 -8.96 -39.63 -9.82
C HIS A 165 -10.09 -40.52 -10.37
N LYS A 166 -11.35 -40.11 -10.25
CA LYS A 166 -12.49 -40.80 -10.87
C LYS A 166 -12.38 -40.82 -12.40
N SER A 167 -11.95 -39.74 -13.06
CA SER A 167 -11.75 -39.74 -14.52
C SER A 167 -10.61 -40.67 -14.95
N LYS A 168 -9.54 -40.78 -14.14
CA LYS A 168 -8.40 -41.69 -14.37
C LYS A 168 -8.70 -43.16 -14.09
N ILE A 169 -9.66 -43.45 -13.19
CA ILE A 169 -10.21 -44.81 -13.02
C ILE A 169 -11.14 -45.14 -14.19
N ARG A 170 -12.05 -44.24 -14.57
CA ARG A 170 -13.05 -44.47 -15.62
C ARG A 170 -12.42 -44.67 -17.02
N THR A 171 -11.22 -44.14 -17.26
CA THR A 171 -10.44 -44.37 -18.48
C THR A 171 -9.57 -45.65 -18.44
N LYS A 172 -9.57 -46.40 -17.34
CA LYS A 172 -8.85 -47.69 -17.21
C LYS A 172 -9.75 -48.93 -17.18
N THR A 173 -11.07 -48.77 -17.19
CA THR A 173 -12.00 -49.92 -17.25
C THR A 173 -12.54 -50.13 -18.66
N SER A 174 -11.68 -50.63 -19.55
CA SER A 174 -12.09 -51.33 -20.77
C SER A 174 -11.03 -52.37 -21.15
N PRO A 175 -11.33 -53.66 -20.96
CA PRO A 175 -10.77 -54.74 -21.74
C PRO A 175 -11.84 -55.29 -22.71
N ASP A 176 -11.36 -55.50 -23.93
CA ASP A 176 -12.08 -55.91 -25.13
C ASP A 176 -12.78 -57.28 -25.04
N GLN A 177 -13.68 -57.50 -26.01
CA GLN A 177 -14.47 -58.68 -26.28
C GLN A 177 -13.63 -59.80 -26.92
N SER A 178 -13.50 -60.99 -26.29
CA SER A 178 -13.40 -62.28 -27.03
C SER A 178 -13.48 -63.55 -26.16
N THR A 179 -14.56 -64.33 -26.39
CA THR A 179 -14.65 -65.80 -26.62
C THR A 179 -13.54 -66.77 -26.19
N LEU A 180 -13.95 -68.01 -25.83
CA LEU A 180 -13.31 -69.37 -26.03
C LEU A 180 -13.67 -70.33 -24.84
N TRP A 181 -13.89 -71.66 -24.95
CA TRP A 181 -14.52 -72.50 -25.99
C TRP A 181 -14.87 -73.96 -25.53
N ILE A 182 -16.11 -74.41 -25.85
CA ILE A 182 -16.49 -75.75 -26.39
C ILE A 182 -16.36 -77.06 -25.55
N SER A 183 -17.48 -77.82 -25.42
CA SER A 183 -17.54 -79.24 -25.85
C SER A 183 -18.96 -79.81 -26.04
N LYS A 184 -19.18 -80.31 -27.26
CA LYS A 184 -20.05 -81.38 -27.82
C LYS A 184 -20.59 -82.47 -26.83
N ASN A 185 -21.68 -83.21 -27.09
CA ASN A 185 -22.35 -83.59 -28.36
C ASN A 185 -23.84 -84.06 -28.13
N PRO A 186 -24.63 -84.48 -29.15
CA PRO A 186 -26.10 -84.48 -29.10
C PRO A 186 -26.76 -85.78 -28.63
N ARG A 187 -28.07 -85.70 -28.32
CA ARG A 187 -29.01 -86.82 -28.48
C ARG A 187 -30.42 -86.31 -28.81
N LYS A 188 -31.05 -86.96 -29.80
CA LYS A 188 -32.45 -86.78 -30.21
C LYS A 188 -33.23 -87.93 -29.59
N ASP A 189 -34.40 -87.67 -29.03
CA ASP A 189 -35.53 -88.60 -29.12
C ASP A 189 -36.87 -87.91 -28.85
N SER A 190 -37.92 -88.50 -29.41
CA SER A 190 -39.29 -88.03 -29.43
C SER A 190 -40.19 -88.91 -28.57
N SER A 191 -41.12 -88.34 -27.80
CA SER A 191 -42.39 -88.98 -27.49
C SER A 191 -43.47 -87.97 -27.06
N MET A 192 -44.73 -88.43 -27.06
CA MET A 192 -45.97 -87.69 -26.84
C MET A 192 -46.51 -87.90 -25.41
N GLU A 193 -47.76 -87.44 -25.19
CA GLU A 193 -48.61 -87.56 -23.99
C GLU A 193 -48.33 -86.50 -22.89
N VAL A 194 -49.34 -85.86 -22.28
CA VAL A 194 -50.81 -86.10 -22.28
C VAL A 194 -51.59 -84.94 -22.90
#